data_AF-A0A497YEU4-F1
#
_entry.id   AF-A0A497YEU4-F1
#
_cell.length_a   1.000
_cell.length_b   1.000
_cell.length_c   1.000
_cell.angle_alpha   90.00
_cell.angle_beta   90.00
_cell.angle_gamma   90.00
#
_symmetry.space_group_name_H-M   'P 1'
#
loop_
_entity.id
_entity.type
_entity.pdbx_description
1 polymer ?
#
loop_
_entity_poly.entity_id
_entity_poly.type
_entity_poly.pdbx_seq_one_letter_code
_entity_poly.pdbx_strand_id
1 'polypeptide(L)'
;MSMFDYLLLGHLVGDFLLQTSWMAKHKATQWLPLLAHVSVYTAVIALFGLFAGGLSLPAIALVFISHIALDRRRFVQFWVERIQMTTGSESRWLTIVADQIFHLLFLALAIALT
;
A
#
# COMPACT_ATOMS: atom_id res chain seq x y z
N MET A 1 3.38 17.55 12.82
CA MET A 1 3.27 16.20 12.22
C MET A 1 4.39 16.06 11.22
N SER A 2 5.10 14.94 11.25
CA SER A 2 6.15 14.59 10.29
C SER A 2 5.54 14.27 8.91
N MET A 3 6.36 14.24 7.85
CA MET A 3 5.94 13.72 6.53
C MET A 3 5.34 12.32 6.67
N PHE A 4 5.99 11.44 7.44
CA PHE A 4 5.51 10.09 7.68
C PHE A 4 4.11 10.06 8.31
N ASP A 5 3.82 10.95 9.26
CA ASP A 5 2.50 11.01 9.90
C ASP A 5 1.40 11.33 8.87
N TYR A 6 1.64 12.27 7.96
CA TYR A 6 0.68 12.60 6.90
C TYR A 6 0.53 11.46 5.89
N LEU A 7 1.62 10.85 5.45
CA LEU A 7 1.56 9.72 4.52
C LEU A 7 0.88 8.49 5.15
N LEU A 8 1.07 8.26 6.45
CA LEU A 8 0.36 7.21 7.19
C LEU A 8 -1.15 7.47 7.20
N LEU A 9 -1.58 8.71 7.48
CA LEU A 9 -3.00 9.05 7.38
C LEU A 9 -3.53 8.89 5.94
N GLY A 10 -2.77 9.34 4.95
CA GLY A 10 -3.10 9.16 3.54
C GLY A 10 -3.24 7.69 3.14
N HIS A 11 -2.37 6.83 3.65
CA HIS A 11 -2.43 5.39 3.45
C HIS A 11 -3.71 4.79 4.02
N LEU A 12 -4.04 5.12 5.27
CA LEU A 12 -5.28 4.65 5.90
C LEU A 12 -6.53 5.11 5.13
N VAL A 13 -6.53 6.35 4.65
CA VAL A 13 -7.64 6.88 3.84
C VAL A 13 -7.71 6.16 2.49
N GLY A 14 -6.59 5.99 1.79
CA GLY A 14 -6.53 5.36 0.48
C GLY A 14 -6.90 3.87 0.49
N ASP A 15 -6.27 3.09 1.37
CA ASP A 15 -6.42 1.64 1.40
C ASP A 15 -7.68 1.14 2.11
N PHE A 16 -8.26 1.93 3.02
CA PHE A 16 -9.45 1.51 3.78
C PHE A 16 -10.70 2.34 3.49
N LEU A 17 -10.63 3.67 3.57
CA LEU A 17 -11.84 4.50 3.45
C LEU A 17 -12.31 4.63 2.00
N LEU A 18 -11.38 4.76 1.06
CA LEU A 18 -11.69 4.96 -0.36
C LEU A 18 -11.61 3.67 -1.20
N GLN A 19 -11.07 2.59 -0.64
CA GLN A 19 -11.06 1.30 -1.30
C GLN A 19 -12.46 0.69 -1.32
N THR A 20 -13.04 0.57 -2.51
CA THR A 20 -14.36 -0.04 -2.70
C THR A 20 -14.31 -1.58 -2.59
N SER A 21 -15.46 -2.21 -2.36
CA SER A 21 -15.59 -3.67 -2.37
C SER A 21 -15.19 -4.30 -3.71
N TRP A 22 -15.42 -3.60 -4.83
CA TRP A 22 -14.99 -4.02 -6.16
C TRP A 22 -13.46 -4.05 -6.26
N MET A 23 -12.76 -3.02 -5.78
CA MET A 23 -11.29 -2.98 -5.72
C MET A 23 -10.77 -4.11 -4.83
N ALA A 24 -11.24 -4.18 -3.57
CA ALA A 24 -10.75 -5.12 -2.57
C ALA A 24 -10.89 -6.59 -2.99
N LYS A 25 -12.00 -6.94 -3.66
CA LYS A 25 -12.29 -8.32 -4.08
C LYS A 25 -11.48 -8.75 -5.32
N HIS A 26 -11.15 -7.83 -6.22
CA HIS A 26 -10.64 -8.19 -7.54
C HIS A 26 -9.20 -7.71 -7.83
N LYS A 27 -8.63 -6.78 -7.05
CA LYS A 27 -7.29 -6.22 -7.30
C LYS A 27 -6.15 -7.24 -7.34
N ALA A 28 -6.29 -8.34 -6.59
CA ALA A 28 -5.31 -9.41 -6.61
C ALA A 28 -5.22 -10.13 -7.97
N THR A 29 -6.33 -10.25 -8.70
CA THR A 29 -6.43 -11.10 -9.90
C THR A 29 -6.70 -10.34 -11.19
N GLN A 30 -7.28 -9.13 -11.12
CA GLN A 30 -7.69 -8.35 -12.29
C GLN A 30 -6.93 -7.01 -12.36
N TRP A 31 -6.57 -6.58 -13.57
CA TRP A 31 -5.81 -5.34 -13.78
C TRP A 31 -6.63 -4.07 -13.56
N LEU A 32 -7.87 -4.01 -14.05
CA LEU A 32 -8.68 -2.79 -13.95
C LEU A 32 -8.98 -2.39 -12.49
N PRO A 33 -9.42 -3.30 -11.60
CA PRO A 33 -9.60 -2.97 -10.18
C PRO A 33 -8.30 -2.59 -9.47
N LEU A 34 -7.18 -3.23 -9.85
CA LEU A 34 -5.87 -2.90 -9.30
C LEU A 34 -5.41 -1.51 -9.70
N LEU A 35 -5.45 -1.19 -10.99
CA LEU A 35 -5.00 0.12 -11.48
C LEU A 35 -5.91 1.24 -10.97
N ALA A 36 -7.22 1.01 -10.88
CA ALA A 36 -8.14 1.95 -10.26
C ALA A 36 -7.79 2.20 -8.78
N HIS A 37 -7.57 1.13 -8.01
CA HIS A 37 -7.16 1.21 -6.61
C HIS A 37 -5.86 1.99 -6.44
N VAL A 38 -4.79 1.56 -7.12
CA VAL A 38 -3.47 2.17 -6.97
C VAL A 38 -3.47 3.63 -7.44
N SER A 39 -4.26 3.98 -8.44
CA SER A 39 -4.40 5.37 -8.90
C SER A 39 -5.05 6.24 -7.83
N VAL A 40 -6.16 5.78 -7.23
CA VAL A 40 -6.83 6.47 -6.11
C VAL A 40 -5.89 6.60 -4.92
N TYR A 41 -5.25 5.49 -4.52
CA TYR A 41 -4.30 5.46 -3.42
C TYR A 41 -3.15 6.45 -3.63
N THR A 42 -2.51 6.42 -4.80
CA THR A 42 -1.36 7.28 -5.11
C THR A 42 -1.77 8.76 -5.15
N ALA A 43 -2.96 9.08 -5.67
CA ALA A 43 -3.49 10.42 -5.63
C ALA A 43 -3.71 10.94 -4.20
N VAL A 44 -4.22 10.08 -3.31
CA VAL A 44 -4.37 10.39 -1.88
C VAL A 44 -3.01 10.59 -1.22
N ILE A 45 -2.04 9.71 -1.46
CA ILE A 45 -0.67 9.85 -0.92
C ILE A 45 -0.03 11.15 -1.40
N ALA A 46 -0.14 11.49 -2.68
CA ALA A 46 0.38 12.74 -3.22
C ALA A 46 -0.29 13.96 -2.55
N LEU A 47 -1.63 13.94 -2.39
CA LEU A 47 -2.38 14.99 -1.71
C LEU A 47 -1.94 15.17 -0.25
N PHE A 48 -1.81 14.08 0.50
CA PHE A 48 -1.34 14.14 1.89
C PHE A 48 0.12 14.60 1.99
N GLY A 49 0.97 14.20 1.03
CA GLY A 49 2.35 14.65 0.93
C GLY A 49 2.48 16.17 0.73
N LEU A 50 1.51 16.84 0.08
CA LEU A 50 1.52 18.29 -0.07
C LEU A 50 1.54 19.04 1.27
N PHE A 51 0.92 18.48 2.33
CA PHE A 51 0.94 19.09 3.67
C PHE A 51 2.31 19.01 4.37
N ALA A 52 3.27 18.30 3.78
CA ALA A 52 4.62 18.15 4.29
C ALA A 52 5.71 18.49 3.26
N GLY A 53 5.39 19.28 2.23
CA GLY A 53 6.36 19.77 1.24
C GLY A 53 6.28 19.09 -0.13
N GLY A 54 5.37 18.14 -0.31
CA GLY A 54 5.18 17.39 -1.55
C GLY A 54 6.08 16.16 -1.63
N LEU A 55 5.82 15.31 -2.62
CA LEU A 55 6.65 14.15 -2.95
C LEU A 55 7.33 14.37 -4.31
N SER A 56 8.58 13.93 -4.43
CA SER A 56 9.28 13.93 -5.71
C SER A 56 8.63 12.93 -6.70
N LEU A 57 8.85 13.11 -8.00
CA LEU A 57 8.35 12.14 -9.00
C LEU A 57 8.89 10.72 -8.77
N PRO A 58 10.17 10.50 -8.43
CA PRO A 58 10.66 9.17 -8.02
C PRO A 58 9.94 8.59 -6.80
N ALA A 59 9.64 9.41 -5.79
CA ALA A 59 8.90 8.96 -4.60
C ALA A 59 7.48 8.50 -4.96
N ILE A 60 6.77 9.28 -5.79
CA ILE A 60 5.42 8.91 -6.29
C ILE A 60 5.48 7.62 -7.12
N ALA A 61 6.46 7.49 -8.01
CA ALA A 61 6.64 6.30 -8.83
C ALA A 61 6.93 5.05 -7.98
N LEU A 62 7.78 5.18 -6.94
CA LEU A 62 8.06 4.10 -6.00
C LEU A 62 6.78 3.64 -5.30
N VAL A 63 5.98 4.58 -4.79
CA VAL A 63 4.70 4.27 -4.14
C VAL A 63 3.78 3.54 -5.11
N PHE A 64 3.56 4.07 -6.31
CA PHE A 64 2.66 3.48 -7.30
C PHE A 64 3.08 2.05 -7.70
N ILE A 65 4.36 1.84 -8.01
CA ILE A 65 4.87 0.54 -8.48
C ILE A 65 4.87 -0.48 -7.35
N SER A 66 5.28 -0.09 -6.14
CA SER A 66 5.28 -0.99 -4.99
C SER A 66 3.87 -1.42 -4.61
N HIS A 67 2.88 -0.52 -4.65
CA HIS A 67 1.48 -0.85 -4.39
C HIS A 67 0.94 -1.89 -5.37
N ILE A 68 1.26 -1.76 -6.67
CA ILE A 68 0.90 -2.77 -7.68
C ILE A 68 1.46 -4.15 -7.31
N ALA A 69 2.73 -4.21 -6.88
CA ALA A 69 3.38 -5.46 -6.55
C ALA A 69 2.81 -6.11 -5.28
N LEU A 70 2.56 -5.32 -4.23
CA LEU A 70 2.04 -5.78 -2.96
C LEU A 70 0.58 -6.25 -3.07
N ASP A 71 -0.27 -5.49 -3.76
CA ASP A 71 -1.71 -5.80 -3.90
C ASP A 71 -2.01 -7.05 -4.71
N ARG A 72 -1.03 -7.58 -5.45
CA ARG A 72 -1.11 -8.92 -6.06
C ARG A 72 -1.05 -10.04 -5.05
N ARG A 73 -0.72 -9.75 -3.79
CA ARG A 73 -0.64 -10.65 -2.63
C ARG A 73 0.36 -11.79 -2.72
N ARG A 74 0.94 -12.08 -3.90
CA ARG A 74 1.92 -13.16 -4.08
C ARG A 74 3.13 -13.02 -3.14
N PHE A 75 3.68 -11.81 -3.05
CA PHE A 75 4.81 -11.54 -2.16
C PHE A 75 4.44 -11.68 -0.68
N VAL A 76 3.31 -11.08 -0.27
CA VAL A 76 2.87 -11.11 1.12
C VAL A 76 2.48 -12.53 1.56
N GLN A 77 1.78 -13.29 0.71
CA GLN A 77 1.46 -14.69 0.95
C GLN A 77 2.72 -15.54 1.08
N PHE A 78 3.69 -15.37 0.16
CA PHE A 78 5.00 -15.99 0.30
C PHE A 78 5.65 -15.64 1.65
N TRP A 79 5.60 -14.38 2.06
CA TRP A 79 6.18 -13.94 3.32
C TRP A 79 5.52 -14.62 4.53
N VAL A 80 4.19 -14.59 4.59
CA VAL A 80 3.43 -15.19 5.70
C VAL A 80 3.63 -16.71 5.76
N GLU A 81 3.57 -17.39 4.62
CA GLU A 81 3.67 -18.85 4.57
C GLU A 81 5.10 -19.37 4.74
N ARG A 82 6.10 -18.67 4.19
CA ARG A 82 7.48 -19.17 4.09
C ARG A 82 8.42 -18.54 5.10
N ILE A 83 8.21 -17.27 5.46
CA ILE A 83 9.06 -16.55 6.40
C ILE A 83 8.45 -16.57 7.81
N GLN A 84 7.16 -16.25 7.94
CA GLN A 84 6.46 -16.30 9.23
C GLN A 84 5.94 -17.70 9.56
N MET A 85 6.07 -18.66 8.63
CA MET A 85 5.71 -20.07 8.80
C MET A 85 4.28 -20.27 9.32
N THR A 86 3.36 -19.40 8.88
CA THR A 86 1.99 -19.35 9.38
C THR A 86 1.04 -19.94 8.35
N THR A 87 0.45 -21.10 8.66
CA THR A 87 -0.44 -21.85 7.77
C THR A 87 -1.84 -22.11 8.37
N GLY A 88 -2.08 -21.67 9.61
CA GLY A 88 -3.37 -21.82 10.26
C GLY A 88 -4.39 -20.73 9.90
N SER A 89 -5.48 -20.68 10.66
CA SER A 89 -6.57 -19.72 10.46
C SER A 89 -6.14 -18.25 10.59
N GLU A 90 -5.10 -18.00 11.40
CA GLU A 90 -4.47 -16.71 11.66
C GLU A 90 -3.75 -16.13 10.44
N SER A 91 -3.39 -16.97 9.46
CA SER A 91 -2.70 -16.57 8.22
C SER A 91 -3.47 -15.48 7.47
N ARG A 92 -4.81 -15.49 7.50
CA ARG A 92 -5.63 -14.46 6.84
C ARG A 92 -5.42 -13.06 7.44
N TRP A 93 -5.47 -12.97 8.77
CA TRP A 93 -5.26 -11.70 9.47
C TRP A 93 -3.81 -11.24 9.33
N LEU A 94 -2.86 -12.16 9.50
CA LEU A 94 -1.43 -11.86 9.37
C LEU A 94 -1.07 -11.40 7.96
N THR A 95 -1.71 -11.95 6.92
CA THR A 95 -1.56 -11.46 5.54
C THR A 95 -1.98 -10.00 5.44
N ILE A 96 -3.10 -9.60 6.06
CA ILE A 96 -3.53 -8.19 6.05
C ILE A 96 -2.50 -7.32 6.78
N VAL A 97 -2.07 -7.71 7.99
CA VAL A 97 -1.12 -6.91 8.77
C VAL A 97 0.24 -6.79 8.06
N ALA A 98 0.77 -7.90 7.56
CA ALA A 98 2.04 -7.91 6.83
C ALA A 98 1.97 -7.05 5.57
N ASP A 99 0.86 -7.14 4.82
CA ASP A 99 0.59 -6.30 3.65
C ASP A 99 0.68 -4.80 4.02
N GLN A 100 -0.02 -4.36 5.07
CA GLN A 100 0.01 -2.97 5.50
C GLN A 100 1.40 -2.52 5.97
N ILE A 101 2.12 -3.37 6.72
CA ILE A 101 3.50 -3.06 7.15
C ILE A 101 4.41 -2.83 5.94
N PHE A 102 4.33 -3.66 4.91
CA PHE A 102 5.13 -3.47 3.70
C PHE A 102 4.80 -2.16 2.99
N HIS A 103 3.52 -1.79 2.89
CA HIS A 103 3.12 -0.49 2.36
C HIS A 103 3.74 0.68 3.16
N LEU A 104 3.72 0.62 4.49
CA LEU A 104 4.35 1.63 5.35
C LEU A 104 5.88 1.70 5.18
N LEU A 105 6.55 0.56 4.98
CA LEU A 105 7.99 0.53 4.69
C LEU A 105 8.31 1.20 3.36
N PHE A 106 7.49 1.01 2.33
CA PHE A 106 7.65 1.70 1.05
C PHE A 106 7.36 3.21 1.15
N LEU A 107 6.43 3.64 2.01
CA LEU A 107 6.27 5.06 2.32
C LEU A 107 7.51 5.65 2.98
N ALA A 108 8.09 4.96 3.97
CA ALA A 108 9.34 5.40 4.58
C ALA A 108 10.48 5.51 3.57
N LEU A 109 10.57 4.56 2.62
CA LEU A 109 11.55 4.62 1.54
C LEU A 109 11.27 5.77 0.55
N ALA A 110 9.99 6.05 0.25
CA ALA A 110 9.60 7.16 -0.61
C ALA A 110 9.98 8.52 -0.01
N ILE A 111 9.88 8.67 1.31
CA ILE A 111 10.34 9.88 2.02
C ILE A 111 11.84 10.11 1.79
N ALA A 112 12.65 9.06 1.77
CA ALA A 112 14.09 9.19 1.51
C ALA A 112 14.44 9.63 0.07
N LEU A 113 13.46 9.60 -0.84
CA LEU A 113 13.58 10.06 -2.23
C LEU A 113 12.96 11.44 -2.46
N THR A 114 12.41 12.06 -1.42
CA THR A 114 11.71 13.34 -1.49
C THR A 114 12.68 14.50 -1.34
#